data_AF-A0A0S8B2T8-F1
#
_entry.id   AF-A0A0S8B2T8-F1
#
_cell.length_a   1.000
_cell.length_b   1.000
_cell.length_c   1.000
_cell.angle_alpha   90.00
_cell.angle_beta   90.00
_cell.angle_gamma   90.00
#
_symmetry.space_group_name_H-M   'P 1'
#
loop_
_entity.id
_entity.type
_entity.pdbx_description
1 polymer ?
#
loop_
_entity_poly.entity_id
_entity_poly.type
_entity_poly.pdbx_seq_one_letter_code
_entity_poly.pdbx_strand_id
1 'polypeptide(L)'
;MPLSPPDLRRTPTLAAGIALALMFVVVAASAFIRLSLAADATAALPIARGVHRAAATFTAVVVLVLAVLVWRNAALRARVGPAAAAALLLTLALSALGVATGTTPPPPAQFANLFGGLALLALLAWLGGRMAADVAPRLPEAPPLGRLARLGIVLGLIQAALGAALATLWSTSDALALSAHVLSGLGAAALAFALGIRLVSAGAPIALGLIGASLAAPLAGSVSALLELAPAAALVHPLLGAATLALLARLDARASAAPRPA
;
A
#
# COMPACT_ATOMS: atom_id res chain seq x y z
N MET A 1 6.83 34.61 5.76
CA MET A 1 8.20 34.16 5.44
C MET A 1 8.13 33.22 4.24
N PRO A 2 8.76 33.52 3.10
CA PRO A 2 8.90 32.54 2.02
C PRO A 2 9.73 31.35 2.53
N LEU A 3 9.26 30.12 2.28
CA LEU A 3 10.02 28.91 2.63
C LEU A 3 11.32 28.84 1.83
N SER A 4 12.38 28.35 2.45
CA SER A 4 13.64 28.16 1.75
C SER A 4 13.49 27.08 0.64
N PRO A 5 14.26 27.14 -0.46
CA PRO A 5 14.19 26.14 -1.54
C PRO A 5 14.26 24.66 -1.09
N PRO A 6 15.09 24.26 -0.09
CA PRO A 6 15.07 22.88 0.41
C PRO A 6 13.80 22.53 1.19
N ASP A 7 13.17 23.48 1.89
CA ASP A 7 11.92 23.23 2.63
C ASP A 7 10.77 22.92 1.67
N LEU A 8 10.70 23.62 0.54
CA LEU A 8 9.68 23.40 -0.50
C LEU A 8 9.71 21.99 -1.10
N ARG A 9 10.86 21.29 -1.08
CA ARG A 9 11.00 19.91 -1.56
C ARG A 9 10.65 18.87 -0.49
N ARG A 10 10.84 19.19 0.79
CA ARG A 10 10.58 18.29 1.92
C ARG A 10 9.09 18.16 2.23
N THR A 11 8.34 19.26 2.14
CA THR A 11 6.90 19.28 2.47
C THR A 11 6.05 18.26 1.69
N PRO A 12 6.12 18.14 0.35
CA PRO A 12 5.29 17.17 -0.37
C PRO A 12 5.71 15.72 -0.10
N THR A 13 7.02 15.48 0.12
CA THR A 13 7.52 14.16 0.53
C THR A 13 6.99 13.76 1.91
N LEU A 14 6.96 14.71 2.86
CA LEU A 14 6.38 14.51 4.18
C LEU A 14 4.87 14.24 4.09
N ALA A 15 4.14 15.00 3.28
CA ALA A 15 2.70 14.79 3.07
C ALA A 15 2.40 13.39 2.53
N ALA A 16 3.14 12.92 1.51
CA ALA A 16 3.00 11.54 1.03
C ALA A 16 3.35 10.50 2.10
N GLY A 17 4.38 10.74 2.91
CA GLY A 17 4.74 9.87 4.03
C GLY A 17 3.65 9.77 5.11
N ILE A 18 3.05 10.91 5.47
CA ILE A 18 1.92 10.97 6.42
C ILE A 18 0.70 10.26 5.85
N ALA A 19 0.32 10.52 4.60
CA ALA A 19 -0.79 9.85 3.95
C ALA A 19 -0.57 8.33 3.88
N LEU A 20 0.65 7.89 3.59
CA LEU A 20 1.02 6.48 3.57
C LEU A 20 0.88 5.84 4.97
N ALA A 21 1.36 6.52 6.02
CA ALA A 21 1.23 6.04 7.40
C ALA A 21 -0.25 5.92 7.83
N LEU A 22 -1.07 6.92 7.50
CA LEU A 22 -2.52 6.89 7.75
C LEU A 22 -3.18 5.73 6.99
N MET A 23 -2.75 5.43 5.76
CA MET A 23 -3.27 4.27 5.03
C MET A 23 -2.92 2.93 5.69
N PHE A 24 -1.77 2.79 6.34
CA PHE A 24 -1.50 1.60 7.17
C PHE A 24 -2.47 1.50 8.35
N VAL A 25 -2.82 2.63 8.98
CA VAL A 25 -3.85 2.66 10.04
C VAL A 25 -5.21 2.24 9.49
N VAL A 26 -5.59 2.72 8.30
CA VAL A 26 -6.82 2.33 7.60
C VAL A 26 -6.85 0.83 7.34
N VAL A 27 -5.76 0.24 6.84
CA VAL A 27 -5.63 -1.20 6.58
C VAL A 27 -5.71 -2.00 7.88
N ALA A 28 -5.00 -1.59 8.94
CA ALA A 28 -5.04 -2.24 10.25
C ALA A 28 -6.46 -2.25 10.84
N ALA A 29 -7.10 -1.08 10.89
CA ALA A 29 -8.45 -0.96 11.42
C ALA A 29 -9.46 -1.74 10.58
N SER A 30 -9.31 -1.76 9.25
CA SER A 30 -10.16 -2.54 8.35
C SER A 30 -10.02 -4.04 8.58
N ALA A 31 -8.80 -4.54 8.73
CA ALA A 31 -8.54 -5.94 9.06
C ALA A 31 -9.09 -6.33 10.43
N PHE A 32 -8.89 -5.47 11.44
CA PHE A 32 -9.46 -5.67 12.77
C PHE A 32 -10.99 -5.71 12.76
N ILE A 33 -11.67 -4.80 12.04
CA ILE A 33 -13.14 -4.81 11.93
C ILE A 33 -13.63 -6.16 11.38
N ARG A 34 -13.02 -6.66 10.30
CA ARG A 34 -13.41 -7.96 9.72
C ARG A 34 -13.18 -9.11 10.69
N LEU A 35 -12.02 -9.12 11.35
CA LEU A 35 -11.68 -10.13 12.34
C LEU A 35 -12.65 -10.14 13.53
N SER A 36 -12.99 -8.96 14.06
CA SER A 36 -13.98 -8.83 15.14
C SER A 36 -15.38 -9.27 14.73
N LEU A 37 -15.78 -9.03 13.47
CA LEU A 37 -17.05 -9.52 12.94
C LEU A 37 -17.05 -11.05 12.78
N ALA A 38 -15.94 -11.64 12.34
CA ALA A 38 -15.81 -13.08 12.18
C ALA A 38 -15.77 -13.83 13.53
N ALA A 39 -15.29 -13.18 14.59
CA ALA A 39 -15.16 -13.74 15.93
C ALA A 39 -16.32 -13.37 16.88
N ASP A 40 -17.38 -12.72 16.38
CA ASP A 40 -18.49 -12.17 17.17
C ASP A 40 -18.06 -11.25 18.34
N ALA A 41 -16.84 -10.70 18.27
CA ALA A 41 -16.22 -9.88 19.31
C ALA A 41 -16.58 -8.39 19.12
N THR A 42 -17.83 -8.04 19.41
CA THR A 42 -18.42 -6.74 19.01
C THR A 42 -18.03 -5.54 19.87
N ALA A 43 -17.50 -5.75 21.09
CA ALA A 43 -17.25 -4.67 22.05
C ALA A 43 -16.29 -3.57 21.51
N ALA A 44 -15.29 -3.94 20.71
CA ALA A 44 -14.31 -3.01 20.15
C ALA A 44 -14.69 -2.46 18.76
N LEU A 45 -15.78 -2.93 18.14
CA LEU A 45 -16.17 -2.53 16.78
C LEU A 45 -16.44 -1.03 16.64
N PRO A 46 -17.12 -0.34 17.59
CA PRO A 46 -17.34 1.11 17.48
C PRO A 46 -16.03 1.89 17.44
N ILE A 47 -15.06 1.50 18.28
CA ILE A 47 -13.72 2.12 18.35
C ILE A 47 -12.98 1.90 17.03
N ALA A 48 -12.92 0.66 16.55
CA ALA A 48 -12.22 0.33 15.30
C ALA A 48 -12.81 1.05 14.09
N ARG A 49 -14.15 1.15 14.00
CA ARG A 49 -14.83 1.94 12.96
C ARG A 49 -14.52 3.43 13.08
N GLY A 50 -14.49 3.96 14.30
CA GLY A 50 -14.10 5.35 14.57
C GLY A 50 -12.68 5.64 14.11
N VAL A 51 -11.71 4.79 14.48
CA VAL A 51 -10.30 4.89 14.05
C VAL A 51 -10.18 4.81 12.53
N HIS A 52 -10.86 3.84 11.90
CA HIS A 52 -10.85 3.70 10.44
C HIS A 52 -11.37 4.97 9.75
N ARG A 53 -12.50 5.51 10.19
CA ARG A 53 -13.10 6.72 9.61
C ARG A 53 -12.19 7.94 9.81
N ALA A 54 -11.70 8.15 11.02
CA ALA A 54 -10.80 9.26 11.32
C ALA A 54 -9.55 9.18 10.44
N ALA A 55 -8.89 8.02 10.38
CA ALA A 55 -7.71 7.82 9.55
C ALA A 55 -8.01 8.05 8.06
N ALA A 56 -9.13 7.54 7.54
CA ALA A 56 -9.53 7.76 6.15
C ALA A 56 -9.79 9.25 5.84
N THR A 57 -10.47 9.96 6.74
CA THR A 57 -10.71 11.41 6.61
C THR A 57 -9.40 12.19 6.63
N PHE A 58 -8.50 11.89 7.57
CA PHE A 58 -7.19 12.54 7.60
C PHE A 58 -6.37 12.22 6.34
N THR A 59 -6.41 10.97 5.84
CA THR A 59 -5.78 10.64 4.56
C THR A 59 -6.33 11.53 3.44
N ALA A 60 -7.65 11.70 3.34
CA ALA A 60 -8.26 12.55 2.32
C ALA A 60 -7.78 14.00 2.38
N VAL A 61 -7.70 14.57 3.58
CA VAL A 61 -7.16 15.92 3.78
C VAL A 61 -5.69 16.00 3.36
N VAL A 62 -4.86 15.04 3.76
CA VAL A 62 -3.43 15.03 3.42
C VAL A 62 -3.20 14.80 1.93
N VAL A 63 -3.98 13.95 1.27
CA VAL A 63 -3.94 13.74 -0.18
C VAL A 63 -4.36 15.01 -0.93
N LEU A 64 -5.37 15.73 -0.45
CA LEU A 64 -5.76 17.03 -1.01
C LEU A 64 -4.61 18.05 -0.88
N VAL A 65 -4.00 18.15 0.31
CA VAL A 65 -2.83 19.02 0.53
C VAL A 65 -1.69 18.62 -0.39
N LEU A 66 -1.39 17.33 -0.52
CA LEU A 66 -0.36 16.82 -1.43
C LEU A 66 -0.66 17.22 -2.88
N ALA A 67 -1.90 17.06 -3.35
CA ALA A 67 -2.30 17.47 -4.70
C ALA A 67 -2.11 18.97 -4.89
N VAL A 68 -2.54 19.81 -3.95
CA VAL A 68 -2.32 21.26 -4.02
C VAL A 68 -0.82 21.60 -4.10
N LEU A 69 0.01 20.97 -3.27
CA LEU A 69 1.47 21.19 -3.29
C LEU A 69 2.10 20.79 -4.63
N VAL A 70 1.67 19.65 -5.21
CA VAL A 70 2.12 19.20 -6.53
C VAL A 70 1.68 20.19 -7.61
N TRP A 71 0.44 20.69 -7.58
CA TRP A 71 -0.09 21.59 -8.61
C TRP A 71 0.53 22.99 -8.59
N ARG A 72 0.92 23.47 -7.39
CA ARG A 72 1.57 24.77 -7.20
C ARG A 72 3.02 24.78 -7.68
N ASN A 73 3.65 23.62 -7.83
CA ASN A 73 5.04 23.50 -8.28
C ASN A 73 5.08 22.91 -9.69
N ALA A 74 5.39 23.74 -10.71
CA ALA A 74 5.37 23.32 -12.11
C ALA A 74 6.28 22.10 -12.41
N ALA A 75 7.45 22.03 -11.77
CA ALA A 75 8.37 20.91 -11.94
C ALA A 75 7.82 19.60 -11.35
N LEU A 76 7.19 19.67 -10.17
CA LEU A 76 6.52 18.51 -9.58
C LEU A 76 5.28 18.12 -10.37
N ARG A 77 4.47 19.08 -10.80
CA ARG A 77 3.28 18.84 -11.63
C ARG A 77 3.62 18.08 -12.91
N ALA A 78 4.68 18.47 -13.62
CA ALA A 78 5.13 17.76 -14.82
C ALA A 78 5.59 16.32 -14.51
N ARG A 79 6.23 16.10 -13.36
CA ARG A 79 6.81 14.79 -13.00
C ARG A 79 5.82 13.79 -12.39
N VAL A 80 4.89 14.27 -11.57
CA VAL A 80 3.99 13.44 -10.73
C VAL A 80 2.54 13.92 -10.68
N GLY A 81 2.18 14.98 -11.39
CA GLY A 81 0.82 15.54 -11.43
C GLY A 81 -0.27 14.51 -11.75
N PRO A 82 -0.15 13.70 -12.81
CA PRO A 82 -1.15 12.69 -13.14
C PRO A 82 -1.36 11.66 -12.00
N ALA A 83 -0.28 11.21 -11.36
CA ALA A 83 -0.35 10.27 -10.24
C ALA A 83 -0.98 10.92 -8.99
N ALA A 84 -0.71 12.19 -8.72
CA ALA A 84 -1.36 12.93 -7.64
C ALA A 84 -2.86 13.17 -7.91
N ALA A 85 -3.25 13.44 -9.16
CA ALA A 85 -4.68 13.46 -9.56
C ALA A 85 -5.33 12.11 -9.35
N ALA A 86 -4.70 11.02 -9.80
CA ALA A 86 -5.22 9.68 -9.64
C ALA A 86 -5.41 9.32 -8.15
N ALA A 87 -4.46 9.70 -7.29
CA ALA A 87 -4.59 9.49 -5.85
C ALA A 87 -5.76 10.28 -5.25
N LEU A 88 -5.94 11.53 -5.66
CA LEU A 88 -7.07 12.37 -5.22
C LEU A 88 -8.40 11.79 -5.70
N LEU A 89 -8.53 11.47 -7.00
CA LEU A 89 -9.74 10.89 -7.58
C LEU A 89 -10.11 9.56 -6.91
N LEU A 90 -9.13 8.68 -6.71
CA LEU A 90 -9.35 7.42 -6.02
C LEU A 90 -9.80 7.64 -4.57
N THR A 91 -9.21 8.61 -3.87
CA THR A 91 -9.60 8.95 -2.50
C THR A 91 -11.04 9.48 -2.44
N LEU A 92 -11.44 10.34 -3.39
CA LEU A 92 -12.80 10.86 -3.49
C LEU A 92 -13.79 9.74 -3.82
N ALA A 93 -13.45 8.85 -4.74
CA ALA A 93 -14.29 7.69 -5.11
C ALA A 93 -14.51 6.75 -3.91
N LEU A 94 -13.44 6.42 -3.18
CA LEU A 94 -13.52 5.60 -1.96
C LEU A 94 -14.33 6.29 -0.86
N SER A 95 -14.18 7.61 -0.70
CA SER A 95 -14.96 8.39 0.27
C SER A 95 -16.45 8.40 -0.08
N ALA A 96 -16.78 8.66 -1.35
CA ALA A 96 -18.16 8.65 -1.84
C ALA A 96 -18.79 7.26 -1.68
N LEU A 97 -18.05 6.19 -2.00
CA LEU A 97 -18.49 4.81 -1.81
C LEU A 97 -18.74 4.52 -0.32
N GLY A 98 -17.84 4.92 0.58
CA GLY A 98 -18.00 4.74 2.02
C GLY A 98 -19.22 5.48 2.58
N VAL A 99 -19.49 6.71 2.12
CA VAL A 99 -20.69 7.47 2.50
C VAL A 99 -21.95 6.79 1.98
N ALA A 100 -21.97 6.40 0.70
CA ALA A 100 -23.14 5.80 0.06
C ALA A 100 -23.52 4.43 0.65
N THR A 101 -22.56 3.70 1.22
CA THR A 101 -22.77 2.32 1.70
C THR A 101 -22.81 2.19 3.22
N GLY A 102 -22.53 3.27 3.96
CA GLY A 102 -22.75 3.33 5.41
C GLY A 102 -21.88 2.36 6.22
N THR A 103 -22.45 1.76 7.26
CA THR A 103 -21.75 0.85 8.18
C THR A 103 -21.85 -0.63 7.80
N THR A 104 -22.75 -0.95 6.86
CA THR A 104 -23.04 -2.32 6.39
C THR A 104 -22.94 -2.38 4.87
N PRO A 105 -21.75 -2.10 4.31
CA PRO A 105 -21.56 -2.07 2.86
C PRO A 105 -21.83 -3.46 2.24
N PRO A 106 -22.45 -3.52 1.05
CA PRO A 106 -22.60 -4.78 0.33
C PRO A 106 -21.21 -5.31 -0.11
N PRO A 107 -21.08 -6.62 -0.36
CA PRO A 107 -19.79 -7.24 -0.69
C PRO A 107 -18.97 -6.55 -1.79
N PRO A 108 -19.55 -6.10 -2.93
CA PRO A 108 -18.79 -5.39 -3.96
C PRO A 108 -18.19 -4.06 -3.48
N ALA A 109 -18.88 -3.35 -2.58
CA ALA A 109 -18.37 -2.12 -2.00
C ALA A 109 -17.23 -2.38 -1.00
N GLN A 110 -17.32 -3.48 -0.24
CA GLN A 110 -16.23 -3.91 0.64
C GLN A 110 -14.98 -4.28 -0.16
N PHE A 111 -15.15 -5.04 -1.24
CA PHE A 111 -14.08 -5.36 -2.19
C PHE A 111 -13.42 -4.10 -2.73
N ALA A 112 -14.21 -3.18 -3.28
CA ALA A 112 -13.71 -1.94 -3.87
C ALA A 112 -12.96 -1.08 -2.83
N ASN A 113 -13.45 -1.01 -1.59
CA ASN A 113 -12.76 -0.31 -0.51
C ASN A 113 -11.42 -0.96 -0.13
N LEU A 114 -11.37 -2.29 -0.06
CA LEU A 114 -10.15 -3.02 0.27
C LEU A 114 -9.09 -2.89 -0.82
N PHE A 115 -9.46 -3.25 -2.05
CA PHE A 115 -8.56 -3.21 -3.19
C PHE A 115 -8.16 -1.77 -3.51
N GLY A 116 -9.13 -0.85 -3.56
CA GLY A 116 -8.87 0.56 -3.83
C GLY A 116 -8.01 1.21 -2.75
N GLY A 117 -8.19 0.84 -1.47
CA GLY A 117 -7.31 1.29 -0.39
C GLY A 117 -5.86 0.82 -0.57
N LEU A 118 -5.63 -0.44 -0.95
CA LEU A 118 -4.29 -0.97 -1.22
C LEU A 118 -3.67 -0.34 -2.48
N ALA A 119 -4.47 -0.09 -3.52
CA ALA A 119 -4.02 0.61 -4.72
C ALA A 119 -3.63 2.07 -4.40
N LEU A 120 -4.42 2.78 -3.59
CA LEU A 120 -4.10 4.12 -3.11
C LEU A 120 -2.81 4.12 -2.30
N LEU A 121 -2.65 3.16 -1.39
CA LEU A 121 -1.43 2.98 -0.59
C LEU A 121 -0.19 2.79 -1.49
N ALA A 122 -0.28 1.92 -2.50
CA ALA A 122 0.80 1.71 -3.47
C ALA A 122 1.13 3.00 -4.23
N LEU A 123 0.11 3.73 -4.69
CA LEU A 123 0.26 4.98 -5.42
C LEU A 123 0.91 6.08 -4.57
N LEU A 124 0.54 6.20 -3.29
CA LEU A 124 1.14 7.14 -2.35
C LEU A 124 2.60 6.78 -2.05
N ALA A 125 2.92 5.50 -1.90
CA ALA A 125 4.29 5.04 -1.73
C ALA A 125 5.15 5.32 -2.98
N TRP A 126 4.59 5.13 -4.18
CA TRP A 126 5.23 5.49 -5.45
C TRP A 126 5.48 7.00 -5.54
N LEU A 127 4.47 7.83 -5.27
CA LEU A 127 4.59 9.29 -5.24
C LEU A 127 5.69 9.75 -4.28
N GLY A 128 5.69 9.24 -3.05
CA GLY A 128 6.72 9.52 -2.05
C GLY A 128 8.12 9.11 -2.54
N GLY A 129 8.23 7.96 -3.20
CA GLY A 129 9.47 7.49 -3.82
C GLY A 129 9.98 8.43 -4.92
N ARG A 130 9.09 8.94 -5.78
CA ARG A 130 9.44 9.87 -6.87
C ARG A 130 9.92 11.21 -6.34
N MET A 131 9.24 11.73 -5.31
CA MET A 131 9.59 13.04 -4.72
C MET A 131 10.87 12.96 -3.90
N ALA A 132 11.12 11.83 -3.23
CA ALA A 132 12.35 11.60 -2.48
C ALA A 132 13.56 11.26 -3.36
N ALA A 133 13.37 10.97 -4.65
CA ALA A 133 14.45 10.51 -5.53
C ALA A 133 15.59 11.53 -5.70
N ASP A 134 15.29 12.83 -5.62
CA ASP A 134 16.28 13.90 -5.76
C ASP A 134 17.23 14.00 -4.53
N VAL A 135 16.80 13.51 -3.36
CA VAL A 135 17.55 13.65 -2.08
C VAL A 135 18.02 12.32 -1.52
N ALA A 136 17.47 11.20 -1.98
CA ALA A 136 17.87 9.88 -1.52
C ALA A 136 19.15 9.41 -2.22
N PRO A 137 19.98 8.57 -1.57
CA PRO A 137 21.10 7.92 -2.24
C PRO A 137 20.64 7.25 -3.54
N ARG A 138 21.46 7.35 -4.59
CA ARG A 138 21.15 6.70 -5.86
C ARG A 138 21.06 5.20 -5.62
N LEU A 139 20.04 4.58 -6.24
CA LEU A 139 20.01 3.13 -6.28
C LEU A 139 21.15 2.66 -7.19
N PRO A 140 21.76 1.51 -6.89
CA PRO A 140 22.78 0.93 -7.74
C PRO A 140 22.23 0.68 -9.14
N GLU A 141 23.07 0.87 -10.16
CA GLU A 141 22.76 0.51 -11.54
C GLU A 141 22.77 -1.02 -11.69
N ALA A 142 21.70 -1.67 -11.24
CA ALA A 142 21.46 -3.08 -11.45
C ALA A 142 20.33 -3.26 -12.50
N PRO A 143 20.62 -3.76 -13.70
CA PRO A 143 19.59 -4.10 -14.66
C PRO A 143 18.73 -5.28 -14.18
N PRO A 144 17.40 -5.30 -14.43
CA PRO A 144 16.49 -4.16 -14.51
C PRO A 144 15.62 -4.07 -13.24
N LEU A 145 16.15 -3.49 -12.15
CA LEU A 145 15.44 -3.31 -10.87
C LEU A 145 14.04 -2.71 -11.05
N GLY A 146 13.89 -1.68 -11.88
CA GLY A 146 12.58 -1.05 -12.13
C GLY A 146 11.56 -1.98 -12.80
N ARG A 147 11.99 -2.81 -13.78
CA ARG A 147 11.07 -3.76 -14.43
C ARG A 147 10.60 -4.84 -13.46
N LEU A 148 11.51 -5.36 -12.64
CA LEU A 148 11.19 -6.36 -11.61
C LEU A 148 10.31 -5.77 -10.51
N ALA A 149 10.56 -4.53 -10.08
CA ALA A 149 9.70 -3.83 -9.13
C ALA A 149 8.28 -3.65 -9.68
N ARG A 150 8.13 -3.24 -10.96
CA ARG A 150 6.81 -3.16 -11.62
C ARG A 150 6.10 -4.50 -11.67
N LEU A 151 6.81 -5.57 -12.05
CA LEU A 151 6.25 -6.91 -12.03
C LEU A 151 5.76 -7.28 -10.62
N GLY A 152 6.56 -6.96 -9.58
CA GLY A 152 6.17 -7.14 -8.19
C GLY A 152 4.93 -6.34 -7.79
N ILE A 153 4.78 -5.10 -8.25
CA ILE A 153 3.57 -4.29 -8.02
C ILE A 153 2.36 -4.94 -8.68
N VAL A 154 2.48 -5.36 -9.95
CA VAL A 154 1.38 -6.03 -10.67
C VAL A 154 0.95 -7.31 -9.93
N LEU A 155 1.91 -8.17 -9.57
CA LEU A 155 1.62 -9.39 -8.80
C LEU A 155 1.02 -9.06 -7.43
N GLY A 156 1.52 -8.03 -6.75
CA GLY A 156 0.99 -7.57 -5.46
C GLY A 156 -0.43 -7.02 -5.57
N LEU A 157 -0.80 -6.34 -6.66
CA LEU A 157 -2.15 -5.87 -6.91
C LEU A 157 -3.11 -7.02 -7.26
N ILE A 158 -2.66 -8.00 -8.05
CA ILE A 158 -3.41 -9.23 -8.30
C ILE A 158 -3.67 -9.94 -6.97
N GLN A 159 -2.63 -10.08 -6.13
CA GLN A 159 -2.75 -10.70 -4.83
C GLN A 159 -3.69 -9.95 -3.88
N ALA A 160 -3.64 -8.61 -3.89
CA ALA A 160 -4.55 -7.76 -3.15
C ALA A 160 -6.01 -7.93 -3.61
N ALA A 161 -6.24 -8.03 -4.94
CA ALA A 161 -7.56 -8.27 -5.49
C ALA A 161 -8.10 -9.65 -5.08
N LEU A 162 -7.30 -10.71 -5.23
CA LEU A 162 -7.68 -12.06 -4.80
C LEU A 162 -7.97 -12.12 -3.29
N GLY A 163 -7.12 -11.52 -2.46
CA GLY A 163 -7.32 -11.45 -1.02
C GLY A 163 -8.58 -10.66 -0.63
N ALA A 164 -8.85 -9.53 -1.31
CA ALA A 164 -10.07 -8.77 -1.10
C ALA A 164 -11.32 -9.54 -1.52
N ALA A 165 -11.26 -10.27 -2.65
CA ALA A 165 -12.37 -11.09 -3.14
C ALA A 165 -12.66 -12.27 -2.21
N LEU A 166 -11.64 -13.00 -1.75
CA LEU A 166 -11.78 -14.06 -0.74
C LEU A 166 -12.36 -13.53 0.58
N ALA A 167 -12.01 -12.30 0.96
CA ALA A 167 -12.50 -11.70 2.20
C ALA A 167 -13.94 -11.15 2.11
N THR A 168 -14.53 -11.03 0.91
CA THR A 168 -15.80 -10.30 0.74
C THR A 168 -16.78 -10.94 -0.24
N LEU A 169 -16.32 -11.33 -1.43
CA LEU A 169 -17.17 -11.79 -2.54
C LEU A 169 -17.34 -13.30 -2.59
N TRP A 170 -16.33 -14.05 -2.16
CA TRP A 170 -16.29 -15.50 -2.30
C TRP A 170 -16.37 -16.21 -0.95
N SER A 171 -16.94 -17.41 -0.96
CA SER A 171 -16.87 -18.31 0.19
C SER A 171 -15.45 -18.87 0.32
N THR A 172 -14.95 -19.00 1.54
CA THR A 172 -13.63 -19.56 1.85
C THR A 172 -13.43 -21.00 1.38
N SER A 173 -14.50 -21.72 1.04
CA SER A 173 -14.48 -23.07 0.47
C SER A 173 -14.09 -23.11 -1.03
N ASP A 174 -13.90 -21.98 -1.70
CA ASP A 174 -13.44 -21.96 -3.09
C ASP A 174 -11.93 -22.27 -3.15
N ALA A 175 -11.63 -23.55 -3.33
CA ALA A 175 -10.27 -24.07 -3.40
C ALA A 175 -9.44 -23.44 -4.54
N LEU A 176 -10.07 -23.08 -5.66
CA LEU A 176 -9.37 -22.46 -6.80
C LEU A 176 -8.96 -21.03 -6.47
N ALA A 177 -9.88 -20.23 -5.93
CA ALA A 177 -9.59 -18.86 -5.51
C ALA A 177 -8.52 -18.82 -4.40
N LEU A 178 -8.60 -19.72 -3.43
CA LEU A 178 -7.60 -19.85 -2.37
C LEU A 178 -6.23 -20.26 -2.93
N SER A 179 -6.19 -21.25 -3.82
CA SER A 179 -4.93 -21.69 -4.46
C SER A 179 -4.31 -20.57 -5.29
N ALA A 180 -5.11 -19.82 -6.05
CA ALA A 180 -4.65 -18.67 -6.81
C ALA A 180 -4.05 -17.59 -5.90
N HIS A 181 -4.70 -17.31 -4.76
CA HIS A 181 -4.20 -16.36 -3.76
C HIS A 181 -2.89 -16.84 -3.12
N VAL A 182 -2.77 -18.12 -2.76
CA VAL A 182 -1.53 -18.65 -2.17
C VAL A 182 -0.38 -18.60 -3.18
N LEU A 183 -0.60 -19.11 -4.40
CA LEU A 183 0.45 -19.18 -5.42
C LEU A 183 0.92 -17.80 -5.88
N SER A 184 -0.01 -16.88 -6.14
CA SER A 184 0.36 -15.52 -6.52
C SER A 184 1.02 -14.75 -5.37
N GLY A 185 0.60 -14.99 -4.12
CA GLY A 185 1.25 -14.47 -2.93
C GLY A 185 2.69 -14.94 -2.77
N LEU A 186 2.95 -16.24 -2.94
CA LEU A 186 4.30 -16.81 -2.90
C LEU A 186 5.18 -16.28 -4.04
N GLY A 187 4.62 -16.15 -5.25
CA GLY A 187 5.33 -15.57 -6.39
C GLY A 187 5.73 -14.11 -6.15
N ALA A 188 4.82 -13.29 -5.64
CA ALA A 188 5.09 -11.90 -5.28
C ALA A 188 6.13 -11.79 -4.16
N ALA A 189 6.03 -12.64 -3.12
CA ALA A 189 6.97 -12.71 -2.02
C ALA A 189 8.37 -13.12 -2.49
N ALA A 190 8.49 -14.17 -3.30
CA ALA A 190 9.77 -14.63 -3.84
C ALA A 190 10.46 -13.55 -4.69
N LEU A 191 9.70 -12.85 -5.53
CA LEU A 191 10.23 -11.74 -6.32
C LEU A 191 10.69 -10.56 -5.44
N ALA A 192 9.90 -10.18 -4.45
CA ALA A 192 10.24 -9.11 -3.49
C ALA A 192 11.48 -9.47 -2.66
N PHE A 193 11.59 -10.72 -2.22
CA PHE A 193 12.74 -11.25 -1.50
C PHE A 193 14.00 -11.21 -2.37
N ALA A 194 13.92 -11.72 -3.61
CA ALA A 194 15.04 -11.70 -4.55
C ALA A 194 15.52 -10.28 -4.86
N LEU A 195 14.58 -9.33 -5.01
CA LEU A 195 14.91 -7.90 -5.11
C LEU A 195 15.59 -7.37 -3.86
N GLY A 196 15.09 -7.74 -2.68
CA GLY A 196 15.69 -7.44 -1.40
C GLY A 196 17.16 -7.89 -1.32
N ILE A 197 17.46 -9.15 -1.65
CA ILE A 197 18.84 -9.68 -1.64
C ILE A 197 19.76 -8.87 -2.57
N ARG A 198 19.32 -8.56 -3.79
CA ARG A 198 20.09 -7.72 -4.74
C ARG A 198 20.33 -6.30 -4.23
N LEU A 199 19.43 -5.79 -3.40
CA LEU A 199 19.55 -4.46 -2.80
C LEU A 199 20.43 -4.46 -1.55
N VAL A 200 20.47 -5.57 -0.78
CA VAL A 200 21.40 -5.74 0.36
C VAL A 200 22.84 -5.72 -0.12
N SER A 201 23.17 -6.47 -1.18
CA SER A 201 24.52 -6.50 -1.75
C SER A 201 25.01 -5.12 -2.22
N ALA A 202 24.08 -4.17 -2.33
CA ALA A 202 24.31 -2.84 -2.82
C ALA A 202 24.03 -1.75 -1.78
N GLY A 203 23.89 -2.13 -0.50
CA GLY A 203 23.78 -1.20 0.64
C GLY A 203 22.48 -0.39 0.69
N ALA A 204 21.43 -0.78 -0.03
CA ALA A 204 20.19 0.00 -0.06
C ALA A 204 19.32 -0.32 1.18
N PRO A 205 18.96 0.68 2.02
CA PRO A 205 18.25 0.42 3.28
C PRO A 205 16.84 -0.16 3.11
N ILE A 206 16.22 0.05 1.94
CA ILE A 206 14.89 -0.52 1.62
C ILE A 206 14.93 -2.07 1.52
N ALA A 207 16.11 -2.65 1.35
CA ALA A 207 16.31 -4.08 1.17
C ALA A 207 15.81 -4.91 2.35
N LEU A 208 16.18 -4.51 3.58
CA LEU A 208 15.79 -5.23 4.79
C LEU A 208 14.27 -5.24 4.98
N GLY A 209 13.62 -4.13 4.67
CA GLY A 209 12.16 -4.03 4.69
C GLY A 209 11.50 -4.97 3.68
N LEU A 210 12.03 -5.06 2.45
CA LEU A 210 11.52 -5.96 1.43
C LEU A 210 11.67 -7.42 1.86
N ILE A 211 12.87 -7.82 2.29
CA ILE A 211 13.17 -9.18 2.77
C ILE A 211 12.23 -9.56 3.92
N GLY A 212 12.18 -8.72 4.95
CA GLY A 212 11.40 -8.97 6.15
C GLY A 212 9.90 -9.08 5.85
N ALA A 213 9.34 -8.12 5.12
CA ALA A 213 7.92 -8.12 4.78
C ALA A 213 7.55 -9.28 3.85
N SER A 214 8.39 -9.59 2.85
CA SER A 214 8.12 -10.67 1.90
C SER A 214 8.18 -12.07 2.53
N LEU A 215 8.99 -12.28 3.57
CA LEU A 215 9.02 -13.54 4.30
C LEU A 215 7.90 -13.61 5.34
N ALA A 216 7.68 -12.52 6.08
CA ALA A 216 6.72 -12.53 7.17
C ALA A 216 5.27 -12.59 6.67
N ALA A 217 4.94 -12.01 5.50
CA ALA A 217 3.57 -12.03 4.95
C ALA A 217 3.03 -13.46 4.69
N PRO A 218 3.72 -14.34 3.93
CA PRO A 218 3.26 -15.71 3.71
C PRO A 218 3.27 -16.53 5.01
N LEU A 219 4.27 -16.33 5.89
CA LEU A 219 4.28 -17.00 7.20
C LEU A 219 3.05 -16.62 8.03
N ALA A 220 2.72 -15.33 8.12
CA ALA A 220 1.52 -14.87 8.82
C ALA A 220 0.24 -15.43 8.19
N GLY A 221 0.18 -15.53 6.85
CA GLY A 221 -0.93 -16.15 6.13
C GLY A 221 -1.08 -17.64 6.47
N SER A 222 0.01 -18.40 6.41
CA SER A 222 0.03 -19.83 6.75
C SER A 222 -0.33 -20.08 8.21
N VAL A 223 0.21 -19.29 9.14
CA VAL A 223 -0.13 -19.37 10.57
C VAL A 223 -1.62 -19.06 10.79
N SER A 224 -2.15 -18.03 10.12
CA SER A 224 -3.57 -17.69 10.19
C SER A 224 -4.47 -18.82 9.68
N ALA A 225 -4.04 -19.54 8.64
CA ALA A 225 -4.79 -20.63 8.03
C ALA A 225 -4.70 -21.94 8.84
N LEU A 226 -3.52 -22.27 9.36
CA LEU A 226 -3.27 -23.54 10.06
C LEU A 226 -3.73 -23.54 11.52
N LEU A 227 -3.67 -22.38 12.19
CA LEU A 227 -4.02 -22.26 13.60
C LEU A 227 -5.41 -21.65 13.81
N GLU A 228 -6.28 -21.75 12.80
CA GLU A 228 -7.67 -21.27 12.83
C GLU A 228 -7.84 -19.95 13.60
N LEU A 229 -7.24 -18.88 13.05
CA LEU A 229 -7.36 -17.51 13.55
C LEU A 229 -6.71 -17.24 14.91
N ALA A 230 -5.38 -17.39 15.00
CA ALA A 230 -4.61 -16.50 15.87
C ALA A 230 -4.94 -15.05 15.45
N PRO A 231 -5.70 -14.25 16.22
CA PRO A 231 -6.25 -12.96 15.77
C PRO A 231 -5.14 -12.00 15.31
N ALA A 232 -3.98 -12.11 15.94
CA ALA A 232 -2.77 -11.39 15.55
C ALA A 232 -2.30 -11.72 14.12
N ALA A 233 -2.30 -13.00 13.70
CA ALA A 233 -1.84 -13.39 12.37
C ALA A 233 -2.77 -12.87 11.26
N ALA A 234 -4.08 -12.93 11.48
CA ALA A 234 -5.09 -12.39 10.57
C ALA A 234 -5.00 -10.86 10.41
N LEU A 235 -4.54 -10.14 11.43
CA LEU A 235 -4.26 -8.71 11.38
C LEU A 235 -2.90 -8.40 10.71
N VAL A 236 -1.87 -9.18 11.04
CA VAL A 236 -0.49 -8.96 10.61
C VAL A 236 -0.30 -9.29 9.12
N HIS A 237 -0.94 -10.34 8.62
CA HIS A 237 -0.84 -10.73 7.21
C HIS A 237 -1.17 -9.59 6.21
N PRO A 238 -2.34 -8.92 6.26
CA PRO A 238 -2.66 -7.84 5.33
C PRO A 238 -1.75 -6.61 5.50
N LEU A 239 -1.24 -6.35 6.70
CA LEU A 239 -0.29 -5.26 6.94
C LEU A 239 1.07 -5.53 6.29
N LEU A 240 1.57 -6.75 6.37
CA LEU A 240 2.82 -7.14 5.71
C LEU A 240 2.67 -7.21 4.20
N GLY A 241 1.52 -7.64 3.70
CA GLY A 241 1.17 -7.53 2.28
C GLY A 241 1.17 -6.08 1.79
N ALA A 242 0.52 -5.18 2.53
CA ALA A 242 0.53 -3.75 2.24
C ALA A 242 1.94 -3.15 2.29
N ALA A 243 2.76 -3.54 3.28
CA ALA A 243 4.15 -3.10 3.40
C ALA A 243 5.00 -3.53 2.20
N THR A 244 4.88 -4.80 1.79
CA THR A 244 5.58 -5.33 0.61
C THR A 244 5.20 -4.54 -0.64
N LEU A 245 3.89 -4.30 -0.86
CA LEU A 245 3.40 -3.53 -2.00
C LEU A 245 3.90 -2.07 -1.98
N ALA A 246 3.86 -1.40 -0.82
CA ALA A 246 4.39 -0.04 -0.67
C ALA A 246 5.89 0.04 -0.98
N LEU A 247 6.68 -0.93 -0.50
CA LEU A 247 8.12 -0.97 -0.72
C LEU A 247 8.46 -1.20 -2.20
N LEU A 248 7.75 -2.10 -2.89
CA LEU A 248 7.89 -2.33 -4.33
C LEU A 248 7.53 -1.08 -5.14
N ALA A 249 6.42 -0.42 -4.79
CA ALA A 249 5.99 0.83 -5.42
C ALA A 249 7.02 1.96 -5.24
N ARG A 250 7.57 2.11 -4.03
CA ARG A 250 8.64 3.07 -3.75
C ARG A 250 9.93 2.74 -4.48
N LEU A 251 10.25 1.46 -4.65
CA LEU A 251 11.43 0.99 -5.38
C LEU A 251 11.31 1.33 -6.88
N ASP A 252 10.18 1.02 -7.52
CA ASP A 252 9.94 1.36 -8.94
C ASP A 252 10.04 2.87 -9.18
N ALA A 253 9.42 3.66 -8.29
CA ALA A 253 9.47 5.11 -8.36
C ALA A 253 10.91 5.66 -8.38
N ARG A 254 11.77 5.13 -7.50
CA ARG A 254 13.18 5.53 -7.41
C ARG A 254 13.99 5.04 -8.60
N ALA A 255 13.77 3.80 -9.05
CA ALA A 255 14.46 3.24 -10.21
C ALA A 255 14.11 4.02 -11.50
N SER A 256 12.86 4.44 -11.65
CA SER A 256 12.39 5.22 -12.81
C SER A 256 12.78 6.70 -12.74
N ALA A 257 13.39 7.15 -11.63
CA ALA A 257 13.91 8.51 -11.47
C ALA A 257 15.36 8.69 -11.89
N ALA A 258 16.10 7.60 -12.08
CA ALA A 258 17.50 7.68 -12.48
C ALA A 258 17.61 8.36 -13.87
N PRO A 259 18.55 9.31 -14.05
CA PRO A 259 18.85 9.84 -15.38
C PRO A 259 19.18 8.69 -16.32
N ARG A 260 18.66 8.70 -17.55
CA ARG A 260 19.14 7.75 -18.56
C ARG A 260 20.59 8.15 -18.89
N PRO A 261 21.54 7.20 -18.94
CA PRO A 261 22.86 7.49 -19.50
C PRO A 261 22.66 8.02 -20.92
N ALA A 262 23.38 9.11 -21.23
CA ALA A 262 23.34 9.78 -22.53
C ALA A 262 23.92 8.88 -23.63
#